data_AF-A0AAU7PQX9-F1
#
_entry.id   AF-A0AAU7PQX9-F1
#
_cell.length_a   1.000
_cell.length_b   1.000
_cell.length_c   1.000
_cell.angle_alpha   90.00
_cell.angle_beta   90.00
_cell.angle_gamma   90.00
#
_symmetry.space_group_name_H-M   'P 1'
#
loop_
_entity.id
_entity.type
_entity.pdbx_description
1 polymer ?
#
loop_
_entity_poly.entity_id
_entity_poly.type
_entity_poly.pdbx_seq_one_letter_code
_entity_poly.pdbx_strand_id
1 'polypeptide(L)'
;MKFYMPEYKIDHEVNKPDPYPLLSEGMKKVIDYQAEHSADAFDTNCSWDELRTKYIKERRFWNEGGPNPCKTVELTVEGPIGPSLYAFITLMINHSIML
;
A
#
# COMPACT_ATOMS: atom_id res chain seq x y z
N MET A 1 44.76 -18.88 24.15
CA MET A 1 43.94 -19.12 22.94
C MET A 1 42.74 -18.19 23.03
N LYS A 2 42.55 -17.26 22.08
CA LYS A 2 41.40 -16.34 22.10
C LYS A 2 40.18 -17.08 21.56
N PHE A 3 39.11 -17.15 22.36
CA PHE A 3 37.82 -17.67 21.92
C PHE A 3 37.24 -16.69 20.89
N TYR A 4 36.94 -17.19 19.70
CA TYR A 4 36.27 -16.45 18.64
C TYR A 4 34.88 -17.07 18.47
N MET A 5 33.84 -16.27 18.73
CA MET A 5 32.47 -16.64 18.42
C MET A 5 32.19 -16.17 16.98
N PRO A 6 31.90 -17.07 16.03
CA PRO A 6 31.56 -16.67 14.68
C PRO A 6 30.28 -15.82 14.70
N GLU A 7 30.16 -14.88 13.76
CA GLU A 7 28.90 -14.17 13.54
C GLU A 7 27.79 -15.18 13.21
N TYR A 8 26.84 -15.32 14.13
CA TYR A 8 25.62 -16.08 13.89
C TYR A 8 24.52 -15.10 13.47
N LYS A 9 24.28 -14.99 12.17
CA LYS A 9 23.12 -14.28 11.62
C LYS A 9 21.98 -15.28 11.51
N ILE A 10 20.95 -15.12 12.32
CA ILE A 10 19.69 -15.85 12.14
C ILE A 10 19.04 -15.27 10.90
N ASP A 11 18.88 -16.10 9.88
CA ASP A 11 18.01 -15.76 8.76
C ASP A 11 16.56 -15.99 9.17
N HIS A 12 15.85 -14.89 9.42
CA HIS A 12 14.45 -14.91 9.84
C HIS A 12 13.48 -15.27 8.70
N GLU A 13 13.96 -15.41 7.47
CA GLU A 13 13.14 -15.74 6.30
C GLU A 13 13.02 -17.26 6.07
N VAL A 14 13.93 -18.08 6.60
CA VAL A 14 14.02 -19.54 6.35
C VAL A 14 12.72 -20.29 6.67
N ASN A 15 11.97 -19.83 7.68
CA ASN A 15 10.74 -20.50 8.12
C ASN A 15 9.47 -19.93 7.47
N LYS A 16 9.58 -18.88 6.66
CA LYS A 16 8.43 -18.29 5.98
C LYS A 16 8.17 -19.07 4.70
N PRO A 17 7.00 -19.70 4.53
CA PRO A 17 6.66 -20.32 3.26
C PRO A 17 6.53 -19.25 2.17
N ASP A 18 6.86 -19.62 0.93
CA ASP A 18 6.57 -18.77 -0.22
C ASP A 18 5.05 -18.56 -0.33
N PRO A 19 4.55 -17.32 -0.23
CA PRO A 19 3.13 -17.06 -0.31
C PRO A 19 2.57 -17.17 -1.72
N TYR A 20 3.38 -16.96 -2.77
CA TYR A 20 2.88 -16.82 -4.16
C TYR A 20 2.10 -18.05 -4.66
N PRO A 21 2.54 -19.31 -4.42
CA PRO A 21 1.78 -20.51 -4.79
C PRO A 21 0.44 -20.64 -4.10
N LEU A 22 0.25 -19.98 -2.95
CA LEU A 22 -0.96 -20.05 -2.13
C LEU A 22 -1.99 -18.96 -2.49
N LEU A 23 -1.63 -18.03 -3.38
CA LEU A 23 -2.49 -16.93 -3.79
C LEU A 23 -3.56 -17.39 -4.79
N SER A 24 -4.69 -16.67 -4.80
CA SER A 24 -5.69 -16.80 -5.87
C SER A 24 -5.13 -16.29 -7.20
N GLU A 25 -5.68 -16.78 -8.32
CA GLU A 25 -5.26 -16.35 -9.66
C GLU A 25 -5.42 -14.84 -9.87
N GLY A 26 -6.43 -14.22 -9.26
CA GLY A 26 -6.61 -12.77 -9.30
C GLY A 26 -5.48 -12.02 -8.59
N MET A 27 -5.05 -12.52 -7.43
CA MET A 27 -3.98 -11.89 -6.66
C MET A 27 -2.61 -12.10 -7.32
N LYS A 28 -2.36 -13.26 -7.94
CA LYS A 28 -1.14 -13.47 -8.73
C LYS A 28 -0.98 -12.42 -9.83
N LYS A 29 -2.05 -12.14 -10.58
CA LYS A 29 -2.05 -11.10 -11.62
C LYS A 29 -1.71 -9.71 -11.07
N VAL A 30 -2.18 -9.37 -9.87
CA VAL A 30 -1.83 -8.11 -9.21
C VAL A 30 -0.34 -8.06 -8.90
N ILE A 31 0.21 -9.13 -8.32
CA ILE A 31 1.65 -9.24 -8.00
C ILE A 31 2.50 -9.16 -9.26
N ASP A 32 2.14 -9.90 -10.31
CA ASP A 32 2.87 -9.90 -11.57
C ASP A 32 2.87 -8.50 -12.21
N TYR A 33 1.71 -7.82 -12.20
CA TYR A 33 1.61 -6.44 -12.69
C TYR A 33 2.51 -5.48 -11.88
N GLN A 34 2.51 -5.57 -10.55
CA GLN A 34 3.35 -4.73 -9.70
C GLN A 34 4.85 -5.01 -9.92
N ALA A 35 5.23 -6.27 -10.12
CA ALA A 35 6.61 -6.66 -10.41
C ALA A 35 7.11 -6.08 -11.74
N GLU A 36 6.24 -6.02 -12.76
CA GLU A 36 6.59 -5.48 -14.07
C GLU A 36 6.59 -3.93 -14.10
N HIS A 37 5.64 -3.29 -13.41
CA HIS A 37 5.36 -1.86 -13.58
C HIS A 37 5.83 -0.97 -12.43
N SER A 38 6.17 -1.53 -11.27
CA SER A 38 6.45 -0.75 -10.04
C SER A 38 7.37 -1.47 -9.05
N ALA A 39 8.35 -2.24 -9.55
CA ALA A 39 9.28 -2.99 -8.70
C ALA A 39 10.07 -2.09 -7.74
N ASP A 40 10.39 -0.86 -8.14
CA ASP A 40 11.15 0.11 -7.33
C ASP A 40 10.31 0.77 -6.23
N ALA A 41 8.98 0.65 -6.29
CA ALA A 41 8.07 1.31 -5.37
C ALA A 41 8.15 0.76 -3.92
N PHE A 42 8.64 -0.47 -3.76
CA PHE A 42 8.74 -1.17 -2.48
C PHE A 42 10.16 -1.20 -1.89
N ASP A 43 11.12 -0.58 -2.56
CA ASP A 43 12.49 -0.48 -2.04
C ASP A 43 12.57 0.51 -0.87
N THR A 44 12.84 -0.03 0.32
CA THR A 44 12.94 0.72 1.57
C THR A 44 14.33 1.31 1.83
N ASN A 45 15.31 1.10 0.94
CA ASN A 45 16.63 1.70 1.03
C ASN A 45 16.65 3.15 0.54
N CYS A 46 15.68 3.94 0.97
CA CYS A 46 15.53 5.35 0.60
C CYS A 46 15.05 6.19 1.81
N SER A 47 14.96 7.50 1.63
CA SER A 47 14.40 8.37 2.66
C SER A 47 12.89 8.17 2.82
N TRP A 48 12.34 8.58 3.97
CA TRP A 48 10.90 8.50 4.23
C TRP A 48 10.04 9.28 3.21
N ASP A 49 10.53 10.42 2.73
CA ASP A 49 9.79 11.23 1.75
C ASP A 49 9.80 10.61 0.35
N GLU A 50 10.91 9.99 -0.03
CA GLU A 50 10.98 9.18 -1.25
C GLU A 50 10.05 7.98 -1.17
N LEU A 51 10.02 7.28 -0.03
CA LEU A 51 9.12 6.14 0.16
C LEU A 51 7.64 6.55 0.08
N ARG A 52 7.25 7.68 0.69
CA ARG A 52 5.88 8.22 0.56
C ARG A 52 5.54 8.56 -0.88
N THR A 53 6.50 9.16 -1.61
CA THR A 53 6.30 9.53 -3.02
C THR A 53 6.13 8.29 -3.90
N LYS A 54 6.95 7.26 -3.69
CA LYS A 54 6.84 5.96 -4.38
C LYS A 54 5.49 5.31 -4.12
N TYR A 55 5.05 5.28 -2.86
CA TYR A 55 3.73 4.76 -2.47
C TYR A 55 2.57 5.48 -3.18
N ILE A 56 2.56 6.82 -3.16
CA ILE A 56 1.50 7.62 -3.81
C ILE A 56 1.46 7.36 -5.32
N LYS A 57 2.62 7.28 -5.98
CA LYS A 57 2.72 7.04 -7.43
C LYS A 57 2.15 5.67 -7.81
N GLU A 58 2.53 4.62 -7.09
CA GLU A 58 2.09 3.26 -7.39
C GLU A 58 0.57 3.10 -7.12
N ARG A 59 0.06 3.71 -6.04
CA ARG A 59 -1.39 3.69 -5.73
C ARG A 59 -2.24 4.45 -6.76
N ARG A 60 -1.67 5.33 -7.59
CA ARG A 60 -2.43 6.11 -8.57
C ARG A 60 -3.13 5.23 -9.60
N PHE A 61 -2.44 4.22 -10.12
CA PHE A 61 -3.00 3.25 -11.07
C PHE A 61 -4.20 2.52 -10.45
N TRP A 62 -4.06 2.04 -9.22
CA TRP A 62 -5.12 1.29 -8.54
C TRP A 62 -6.35 2.11 -8.15
N ASN A 63 -6.22 3.44 -8.05
CA ASN A 63 -7.33 4.34 -7.76
C ASN A 63 -7.96 4.94 -9.03
N GLU A 64 -7.39 4.69 -10.20
CA GLU A 64 -7.93 5.18 -11.46
C GLU A 64 -9.29 4.54 -11.78
N GLY A 65 -10.21 5.32 -12.35
CA GLY A 65 -11.57 4.85 -12.66
C GLY A 65 -12.45 4.61 -11.43
N GLY A 66 -12.05 5.07 -10.25
CA GLY A 66 -12.89 5.06 -9.06
C GLY A 66 -14.20 5.84 -9.23
N PRO A 67 -15.21 5.60 -8.38
CA PRO A 67 -16.50 6.28 -8.48
C PRO A 67 -16.37 7.80 -8.48
N ASN A 68 -17.06 8.48 -9.40
CA ASN A 68 -17.07 9.94 -9.40
C ASN A 68 -17.89 10.45 -8.21
N PRO A 69 -17.28 11.22 -7.28
CA PRO A 69 -18.02 11.75 -6.16
C PRO A 69 -19.04 12.79 -6.62
N CYS A 70 -20.21 12.79 -5.99
CA CYS A 70 -21.19 13.86 -6.18
C CYS A 70 -20.74 15.14 -5.47
N LYS A 71 -20.04 14.99 -4.35
CA LYS A 71 -19.46 16.09 -3.60
C LYS A 71 -18.25 15.60 -2.81
N THR A 72 -17.20 16.42 -2.78
CA THR A 72 -16.06 16.26 -1.89
C THR A 72 -15.95 17.53 -1.05
N VAL A 73 -15.85 17.38 0.26
CA VAL A 73 -15.62 18.48 1.20
C VAL A 73 -14.37 18.20 1.99
N GLU A 74 -13.36 19.03 1.79
CA GLU A 74 -12.16 19.03 2.62
C GLU A 74 -12.34 20.02 3.76
N LEU A 75 -12.09 19.59 4.98
CA LEU A 75 -12.16 20.45 6.15
C LEU A 75 -11.11 20.06 7.18
N THR A 76 -10.60 21.06 7.88
CA THR A 76 -9.64 20.90 8.96
C THR A 76 -10.39 20.84 10.29
N VAL A 77 -10.11 19.83 11.10
CA VAL A 77 -10.69 19.67 12.45
C VAL A 77 -9.58 19.80 13.49
N GLU A 78 -9.81 20.61 14.51
CA GLU A 78 -8.91 20.75 15.65
C GLU A 78 -8.83 19.45 16.46
N GLY A 79 -7.61 19.00 16.74
CA GLY A 79 -7.34 17.79 17.51
C GLY A 79 -6.32 18.01 18.63
N PRO A 80 -6.11 17.01 19.51
CA PRO A 80 -5.23 17.12 20.68
C PRO A 80 -3.76 17.43 20.36
N ILE A 81 -3.33 17.14 19.12
CA ILE A 81 -1.96 17.36 18.62
C ILE A 81 -1.91 18.39 17.49
N GLY A 82 -2.98 19.18 17.34
CA GLY A 82 -3.12 20.20 16.29
C GLY A 82 -4.18 19.85 15.24
N PRO A 83 -4.35 20.74 14.25
CA PRO A 83 -5.37 20.60 13.21
C PRO A 83 -5.07 19.42 12.28
N SER A 84 -6.10 18.67 11.89
CA SER A 84 -6.01 17.53 10.96
C SER A 84 -6.97 17.69 9.79
N LEU A 85 -6.50 17.39 8.58
CA LEU A 85 -7.30 17.46 7.35
C LEU A 85 -8.15 16.20 7.18
N TYR A 86 -9.44 16.39 6.91
CA TYR A 86 -10.38 15.33 6.57
C TYR A 86 -11.03 15.60 5.22
N ALA A 87 -11.25 14.55 4.43
CA ALA A 87 -12.05 14.61 3.21
C ALA A 87 -13.35 13.81 3.42
N PHE A 88 -14.48 14.49 3.31
CA PHE A 88 -15.81 13.89 3.34
C PHE A 88 -16.31 13.74 1.90
N ILE A 89 -16.56 12.48 1.50
CA ILE A 89 -16.93 12.14 0.13
C ILE A 89 -18.38 11.65 0.12
N THR A 90 -19.24 12.32 -0.64
CA THR A 90 -20.62 11.87 -0.90
C THR A 90 -20.68 11.19 -2.26
N LEU A 91 -21.00 9.90 -2.26
CA LEU A 91 -21.27 9.12 -3.47
C LEU A 91 -22.78 9.05 -3.69
N MET A 92 -23.23 9.31 -4.92
CA MET A 92 -24.61 9.03 -5.30
C MET A 92 -24.73 7.55 -5.61
N ILE A 93 -25.27 6.78 -4.67
CA ILE A 93 -25.59 5.37 -4.93
C ILE A 93 -26.94 5.36 -5.67
N ASN A 94 -26.90 5.27 -6.99
CA ASN A 94 -28.09 4.94 -7.77
C ASN A 94 -28.53 3.53 -7.38
N HIS A 95 -29.49 3.42 -6.45
CA HIS A 95 -30.17 2.16 -6.15
C HIS A 95 -31.04 1.79 -7.36
N SER A 96 -30.44 1.16 -8.37
CA SER A 96 -31.16 0.16 -9.17
C SER A 96 -31.07 -1.16 -8.41
N ILE A 97 -31.95 -1.31 -7.42
CA ILE A 97 -32.34 -2.64 -6.96
C ILE A 97 -33.05 -3.26 -8.16
N MET A 98 -32.42 -4.23 -8.84
CA MET A 98 -33.15 -5.09 -9.76
C MET A 98 -34.14 -5.91 -8.93
N LEU A 99 -35.43 -5.60 -9.05
CA LEU A 99 -36.52 -6.54 -8.81
C LEU A 99 -36.67 -7.45 -10.03
#